data_AF-A0A6V8KK05-F1
#
_entry.id   AF-A0A6V8KK05-F1
#
_cell.length_a   1.000
_cell.length_b   1.000
_cell.length_c   1.000
_cell.angle_alpha   90.00
_cell.angle_beta   90.00
_cell.angle_gamma   90.00
#
_symmetry.space_group_name_H-M   'P 1'
#
loop_
_entity.id
_entity.type
_entity.pdbx_description
1 polymer ?
#
loop_
_entity_poly.entity_id
_entity_poly.type
_entity_poly.pdbx_seq_one_letter_code
_entity_poly.pdbx_strand_id
1 'polypeptide(L)'
;MARVDITNRLYKDGAPAKESVFFAFPFAMPAPVAWELTGGVGGGDAPTVPGAARHLAPIRHWVAFADGEVTAAWATLQAPLVMFGDIFLPYAPFPPTISPDPAEPGTVYSWAMNNIWDTNFPAQQQGETTFRYAVGSAAGAEPRELGQAVAAGFTDAFVAVPLTGEGAVAPPEDRYATVDHPLVRVAAIGPSRRGHDLVVYLSSAAPAPVTVSLRVPGLARAAVGTSLERDLTPVAAADGAAAVTVPAGGFVAVTVDKGQP
;
A
#
# COMPACT_ATOMS: atom_id res chain seq x y z
N MET A 1 16.94 6.40 0.51
CA MET A 1 15.95 6.74 1.56
C MET A 1 16.51 6.31 2.91
N ALA A 2 16.41 7.14 3.94
CA ALA A 2 16.67 6.70 5.31
C ALA A 2 15.44 5.96 5.85
N ARG A 3 15.62 4.84 6.57
CA ARG A 3 14.53 4.02 7.11
C ARG A 3 14.80 3.66 8.57
N VAL A 4 13.76 3.71 9.39
CA VAL A 4 13.74 3.20 10.76
C VAL A 4 12.59 2.21 10.89
N ASP A 5 12.90 1.00 11.32
CA ASP A 5 11.90 -0.03 11.66
C ASP A 5 11.67 -0.06 13.18
N ILE A 6 10.40 -0.09 13.59
CA ILE A 6 9.96 -0.02 14.98
C ILE A 6 9.09 -1.25 15.25
N THR A 7 9.37 -1.95 16.36
CA THR A 7 8.57 -3.09 16.81
C THR A 7 8.10 -2.86 18.23
N ASN A 8 6.79 -2.72 18.40
CA ASN A 8 6.16 -2.61 19.71
C ASN A 8 5.54 -3.97 20.08
N ARG A 9 6.03 -4.57 21.16
CA ARG A 9 5.45 -5.78 21.75
C ARG A 9 4.67 -5.38 22.98
N LEU A 10 3.38 -5.67 22.96
CA LEU A 10 2.47 -5.37 24.06
C LEU A 10 1.96 -6.70 24.62
N TYR A 11 2.10 -6.88 25.92
CA TYR A 11 1.28 -7.84 26.66
C TYR A 11 0.19 -7.06 27.37
N LYS A 12 -1.06 -7.49 27.21
CA LYS A 12 -2.20 -6.81 27.79
C LYS A 12 -3.10 -7.81 28.52
N ASP A 13 -3.43 -7.50 29.77
CA ASP A 13 -4.47 -8.22 30.49
C ASP A 13 -5.86 -7.79 29.99
N GLY A 14 -6.76 -8.76 29.83
CA GLY A 14 -8.14 -8.51 29.42
C GLY A 14 -8.88 -7.74 30.50
N ALA A 15 -9.58 -6.67 30.10
CA ALA A 15 -10.44 -5.91 31.00
C ALA A 15 -11.78 -5.64 30.32
N PRO A 16 -12.91 -5.75 31.06
CA PRO A 16 -14.23 -5.39 30.53
C PRO A 16 -14.46 -3.87 30.48
N ALA A 17 -13.59 -3.09 31.13
CA ALA A 17 -13.62 -1.63 31.06
C ALA A 17 -13.32 -1.17 29.63
N LYS A 18 -14.04 -0.15 29.17
CA LYS A 18 -13.85 0.43 27.85
C LYS A 18 -12.46 1.08 27.76
N GLU A 19 -11.72 0.73 26.72
CA GLU A 19 -10.34 1.14 26.53
C GLU A 19 -9.97 1.23 25.05
N SER A 20 -8.94 2.02 24.76
CA SER A 20 -8.29 2.04 23.47
C SER A 20 -6.80 2.26 23.64
N VAL A 21 -6.02 1.63 22.76
CA VAL A 21 -4.57 1.73 22.73
C VAL A 21 -4.17 2.37 21.41
N PHE A 22 -3.36 3.42 21.52
CA PHE A 22 -2.79 4.11 20.38
C PHE A 22 -1.27 4.12 20.50
N PHE A 23 -0.59 3.94 19.36
CA PHE A 23 0.81 4.35 19.21
C PHE A 23 0.82 5.66 18.42
N ALA A 24 1.38 6.72 19.03
CA ALA A 24 1.46 8.03 18.41
C ALA A 24 2.80 8.21 17.68
N PHE A 25 2.74 8.75 16.47
CA PHE A 25 3.90 9.08 15.65
C PHE A 25 3.79 10.56 15.23
N PRO A 26 4.32 11.48 16.05
CA PRO A 26 4.26 12.91 15.76
C PRO A 26 5.30 13.28 14.70
N PHE A 27 4.83 13.64 13.51
CA PHE A 27 5.69 14.21 12.46
C PHE A 27 5.67 15.74 12.56
N ALA A 28 6.84 16.35 12.52
CA ALA A 28 7.00 17.81 12.41
C ALA A 28 6.69 18.27 10.98
N MET A 29 5.50 17.94 10.47
CA MET A 29 5.05 18.16 9.10
C MET A 29 3.56 18.56 9.10
N PRO A 30 3.05 19.11 7.98
CA PRO A 30 1.61 19.28 7.78
C PRO A 30 0.84 17.94 7.81
N ALA A 31 -0.49 18.02 7.67
CA ALA A 31 -1.33 16.83 7.55
C ALA A 31 -0.87 15.91 6.40
N PRO A 32 -1.09 14.58 6.52
CA PRO A 32 -0.70 13.64 5.47
C PRO A 32 -1.35 13.98 4.12
N VAL A 33 -0.57 13.84 3.06
CA VAL A 33 -0.98 14.18 1.68
C VAL A 33 -1.44 12.96 0.89
N ALA A 34 -1.07 11.75 1.33
CA ALA A 34 -1.49 10.52 0.69
C ALA A 34 -1.51 9.34 1.69
N TRP A 35 -2.40 8.37 1.49
CA TRP A 35 -2.35 7.07 2.17
C TRP A 35 -2.98 5.98 1.33
N GLU A 36 -2.52 4.75 1.52
CA GLU A 36 -2.97 3.61 0.74
C GLU A 36 -4.39 3.18 1.12
N LEU A 37 -5.25 3.00 0.12
CA LEU A 37 -6.59 2.42 0.26
C LEU A 37 -6.68 1.11 -0.54
N THR A 38 -7.69 0.29 -0.25
CA THR A 38 -8.00 -0.86 -1.10
C THR A 38 -8.39 -0.37 -2.49
N GLY A 39 -7.55 -0.63 -3.49
CA GLY A 39 -7.80 -0.22 -4.87
C GLY A 39 -7.65 1.28 -5.11
N GLY A 40 -6.76 1.96 -4.38
CA GLY A 40 -6.46 3.36 -4.63
C GLY A 40 -5.60 4.03 -3.56
N VAL A 41 -5.61 5.36 -3.58
CA VAL A 41 -4.85 6.19 -2.64
C VAL A 41 -5.76 7.35 -2.21
N GLY A 42 -5.96 7.50 -0.90
CA GLY A 42 -6.66 8.63 -0.29
C GLY A 42 -5.70 9.80 -0.01
N GLY A 43 -6.24 10.89 0.55
CA GLY A 43 -5.49 12.10 0.85
C GLY A 43 -5.53 13.15 -0.28
N GLY A 44 -5.13 14.38 0.05
CA GLY A 44 -5.22 15.53 -0.87
C GLY A 44 -6.65 15.76 -1.37
N ASP A 45 -6.80 15.92 -2.69
CA ASP A 45 -8.08 16.15 -3.36
C ASP A 45 -8.84 14.84 -3.73
N ALA A 46 -8.45 13.70 -3.16
CA ALA A 46 -9.10 12.43 -3.47
C ALA A 46 -10.59 12.45 -3.09
N PRO A 47 -11.50 12.02 -3.98
CA PRO A 47 -12.93 12.07 -3.72
C PRO A 47 -13.32 11.13 -2.57
N THR A 48 -14.10 11.63 -1.63
CA THR A 48 -14.69 10.84 -0.54
C THR A 48 -16.17 10.60 -0.80
N VAL A 49 -16.67 9.42 -0.45
CA VAL A 49 -18.11 9.13 -0.49
C VAL A 49 -18.85 10.09 0.46
N PRO A 50 -19.94 10.75 0.03
CA PRO A 50 -20.75 11.57 0.92
C PRO A 50 -21.21 10.80 2.16
N GLY A 51 -20.99 11.37 3.35
CA GLY A 51 -21.31 10.72 4.63
C GLY A 51 -20.23 9.77 5.17
N ALA A 52 -19.10 9.59 4.47
CA ALA A 52 -17.97 8.85 5.00
C ALA A 52 -17.45 9.44 6.32
N ALA A 53 -16.97 8.57 7.21
CA ALA A 53 -16.32 8.98 8.45
C ALA A 53 -15.08 9.82 8.14
N ARG A 54 -14.97 10.99 8.78
CA ARG A 54 -13.82 11.91 8.66
C ARG A 54 -12.86 11.84 9.85
N HIS A 55 -13.24 11.13 10.90
CA HIS A 55 -12.56 11.08 12.20
C HIS A 55 -11.57 9.90 12.32
N LEU A 56 -11.55 9.00 11.34
CA LEU A 56 -10.61 7.88 11.25
C LEU A 56 -10.38 7.54 9.78
N ALA A 57 -9.22 6.96 9.47
CA ALA A 57 -8.88 6.50 8.14
C ALA A 57 -8.53 5.01 8.18
N PRO A 58 -9.28 4.14 7.46
CA PRO A 58 -8.84 2.78 7.19
C PRO A 58 -7.81 2.83 6.06
N ILE A 59 -6.58 2.44 6.37
CA ILE A 59 -5.49 2.36 5.39
C ILE A 59 -5.18 0.90 5.07
N ARG A 60 -4.41 0.68 4.00
CA ARG A 60 -3.77 -0.62 3.74
C ARG A 60 -2.45 -0.71 4.49
N HIS A 61 -1.39 -0.08 3.97
CA HIS A 61 -0.07 -0.25 4.58
C HIS A 61 0.67 1.05 4.87
N TRP A 62 0.43 2.15 4.14
CA TRP A 62 1.24 3.37 4.30
C TRP A 62 0.45 4.68 4.31
N VAL A 63 1.08 5.69 4.89
CA VAL A 63 0.71 7.11 4.93
C VAL A 63 1.95 7.92 4.54
N ALA A 64 1.78 9.00 3.78
CA ALA A 64 2.86 9.86 3.31
C ALA A 64 2.57 11.35 3.56
N PHE A 65 3.64 12.09 3.80
CA PHE A 65 3.69 13.50 4.15
C PHE A 65 4.65 14.23 3.21
N ALA A 66 4.38 15.50 2.97
CA ALA A 66 5.29 16.38 2.25
C ALA A 66 5.13 17.82 2.75
N ASP A 67 6.24 18.53 2.87
CA ASP A 67 6.27 19.97 3.22
C ASP A 67 6.89 20.84 2.10
N GLY A 68 7.28 20.22 0.98
CA GLY A 68 7.93 20.87 -0.15
C GLY A 68 9.45 20.66 -0.21
N GLU A 69 10.08 20.29 0.91
CA GLU A 69 11.51 20.00 0.98
C GLU A 69 11.77 18.52 1.29
N VAL A 70 11.05 17.99 2.27
CA VAL A 70 11.16 16.62 2.75
C VAL A 70 9.84 15.89 2.52
N THR A 71 9.97 14.64 2.09
CA THR A 71 8.87 13.69 2.05
C THR A 71 9.15 12.65 3.13
N ALA A 72 8.15 12.40 3.97
CA ALA A 72 8.19 11.32 4.95
C ALA A 72 7.08 10.31 4.65
N ALA A 73 7.30 9.06 5.04
CA ALA A 73 6.30 8.03 4.97
C ALA A 73 6.33 7.17 6.23
N TRP A 74 5.16 6.71 6.62
CA TRP A 74 4.92 5.84 7.75
C TRP A 74 4.16 4.62 7.24
N ALA A 75 4.58 3.42 7.64
CA ALA A 75 3.91 2.19 7.25
C ALA A 75 3.67 1.25 8.42
N THR A 76 2.65 0.42 8.32
CA THR A 76 2.31 -0.65 9.25
C THR A 76 1.67 -1.83 8.52
N LEU A 77 1.72 -3.01 9.14
CA LEU A 77 0.99 -4.19 8.66
C LEU A 77 -0.17 -4.58 9.59
N GLN A 78 -0.04 -4.35 10.89
CA GLN A 78 -0.96 -4.90 11.91
C GLN A 78 -2.05 -3.92 12.36
N ALA A 79 -1.86 -2.62 12.20
CA ALA A 79 -2.79 -1.60 12.69
C ALA A 79 -3.30 -0.70 11.55
N PRO A 80 -4.18 -1.23 10.66
CA PRO A 80 -4.65 -0.53 9.45
C PRO A 80 -5.70 0.57 9.74
N LEU A 81 -5.92 0.93 11.00
CA LEU A 81 -6.85 1.99 11.40
C LEU A 81 -6.07 3.11 12.06
N VAL A 82 -6.18 4.32 11.51
CA VAL A 82 -5.41 5.48 11.99
C VAL A 82 -6.30 6.71 12.16
N MET A 83 -5.83 7.65 12.97
CA MET A 83 -6.38 9.01 13.06
C MET A 83 -5.25 10.02 12.84
N PHE A 84 -5.56 11.19 12.30
CA PHE A 84 -4.59 12.23 12.00
C PHE A 84 -4.87 13.47 12.82
N GLY A 85 -3.85 13.97 13.52
CA GLY A 85 -3.89 15.21 14.31
C GLY A 85 -4.68 15.14 15.61
N ASP A 86 -5.85 14.50 15.61
CA ASP A 86 -6.73 14.34 16.75
C ASP A 86 -7.04 12.86 17.01
N ILE A 87 -7.43 12.54 18.26
CA ILE A 87 -8.03 11.25 18.59
C ILE A 87 -9.54 11.43 18.78
N PHE A 88 -10.32 10.59 18.11
CA PHE A 88 -11.78 10.57 18.16
C PHE A 88 -12.28 9.25 18.69
N LEU A 89 -12.99 9.25 19.82
CA LEU A 89 -13.74 8.06 20.23
C LEU A 89 -15.03 7.95 19.39
N PRO A 90 -15.44 6.73 18.99
CA PRO A 90 -16.47 6.45 17.98
C PRO A 90 -17.89 6.56 18.56
N TYR A 91 -18.19 7.64 19.26
CA TYR A 91 -19.52 7.95 19.78
C TYR A 91 -20.06 9.20 19.09
N ALA A 92 -21.22 9.07 18.44
CA ALA A 92 -21.88 10.20 17.78
C ALA A 92 -22.09 11.37 18.77
N PRO A 93 -21.76 12.62 18.40
CA PRO A 93 -21.49 13.12 17.04
C PRO A 93 -20.02 13.04 16.58
N PHE A 94 -19.18 12.23 17.23
CA PHE A 94 -17.75 12.06 16.94
C PHE A 94 -16.91 13.34 17.12
N PRO A 95 -17.05 14.08 18.24
CA PRO A 95 -16.16 15.20 18.50
C PRO A 95 -14.72 14.70 18.71
N PRO A 96 -13.69 15.53 18.42
CA PRO A 96 -12.35 15.28 18.89
C PRO A 96 -12.38 15.03 20.40
N THR A 97 -11.84 13.89 20.83
CA THR A 97 -11.78 13.51 22.24
C THR A 97 -10.48 13.99 22.87
N ILE A 98 -9.38 13.87 22.11
CA ILE A 98 -8.08 14.41 22.48
C ILE A 98 -7.59 15.23 21.29
N SER A 99 -7.40 16.52 21.52
CA SER A 99 -6.84 17.47 20.55
C SER A 99 -5.59 18.10 21.17
N PRO A 100 -4.40 17.88 20.58
CA PRO A 100 -3.18 18.56 21.01
C PRO A 100 -3.32 20.08 20.97
N ASP A 101 -2.75 20.75 21.97
CA ASP A 101 -2.56 22.21 22.01
C ASP A 101 -1.08 22.51 22.31
N PRO A 102 -0.28 22.98 21.34
CA PRO A 102 -0.68 23.38 19.97
C PRO A 102 -1.07 22.20 19.07
N ALA A 103 -1.81 22.49 17.99
CA ALA A 103 -2.26 21.48 17.03
C ALA A 103 -1.09 20.78 16.32
N GLU A 104 -1.17 19.45 16.18
CA GLU A 104 -0.15 18.60 15.54
C GLU A 104 -0.73 17.84 14.34
N PRO A 105 -1.09 18.50 13.23
CA PRO A 105 -1.81 17.87 12.11
C PRO A 105 -1.04 16.72 11.44
N GLY A 106 0.30 16.69 11.56
CA GLY A 106 1.16 15.62 11.06
C GLY A 106 1.19 14.36 11.94
N THR A 107 0.57 14.36 13.12
CA THR A 107 0.60 13.20 14.01
C THR A 107 -0.27 12.06 13.50
N VAL A 108 0.32 10.86 13.38
CA VAL A 108 -0.41 9.61 13.13
C VAL A 108 -0.68 8.92 14.46
N TYR A 109 -1.95 8.73 14.79
CA TYR A 109 -2.37 7.85 15.87
C TYR A 109 -2.73 6.49 15.28
N SER A 110 -1.83 5.52 15.41
CA SER A 110 -2.11 4.12 15.06
C SER A 110 -3.04 3.52 16.09
N TRP A 111 -4.28 3.23 15.71
CA TRP A 111 -5.29 2.69 16.60
C TRP A 111 -5.12 1.16 16.72
N ALA A 112 -4.27 0.75 17.65
CA ALA A 112 -3.77 -0.60 17.78
C ALA A 112 -4.81 -1.58 18.35
N MET A 113 -5.57 -1.14 19.35
CA MET A 113 -6.52 -1.97 20.10
C MET A 113 -7.70 -1.13 20.59
N ASN A 114 -8.90 -1.71 20.65
CA ASN A 114 -10.06 -1.14 21.32
C ASN A 114 -11.13 -2.19 21.63
N ASN A 115 -11.96 -1.90 22.64
CA ASN A 115 -13.23 -2.58 22.92
C ASN A 115 -14.40 -1.58 23.05
N ILE A 116 -14.24 -0.37 22.49
CA ILE A 116 -15.17 0.75 22.71
C ILE A 116 -16.41 0.68 21.83
N TRP A 117 -16.37 -0.07 20.72
CA TRP A 117 -17.58 -0.34 19.95
C TRP A 117 -18.51 -1.27 20.73
N ASP A 118 -19.75 -0.83 20.91
CA ASP A 118 -20.81 -1.59 21.59
C ASP A 118 -21.53 -2.57 20.66
N THR A 119 -20.87 -3.00 19.58
CA THR A 119 -21.45 -3.83 18.53
C THR A 119 -20.83 -5.24 18.55
N ASN A 120 -20.76 -5.87 17.37
CA ASN A 120 -20.27 -7.19 17.03
C ASN A 120 -18.76 -7.46 17.28
N PHE A 121 -18.11 -6.74 18.19
CA PHE A 121 -16.69 -6.91 18.52
C PHE A 121 -16.50 -7.50 19.92
N PRO A 122 -15.38 -8.20 20.18
CA PRO A 122 -15.07 -8.69 21.53
C PRO A 122 -15.10 -7.56 22.56
N ALA A 123 -15.75 -7.80 23.70
CA ALA A 123 -15.86 -6.83 24.80
C ALA A 123 -14.53 -6.57 25.53
N GLN A 124 -13.49 -7.35 25.22
CA GLN A 124 -12.14 -7.18 25.76
C GLN A 124 -11.11 -7.75 24.77
N GLN A 125 -9.92 -7.17 24.78
CA GLN A 125 -8.76 -7.69 24.05
C GLN A 125 -7.62 -7.97 25.04
N GLN A 126 -6.89 -9.07 24.83
CA GLN A 126 -5.86 -9.55 25.76
C GLN A 126 -4.78 -10.36 25.04
N GLY A 127 -3.68 -10.62 25.77
CA GLY A 127 -2.57 -11.46 25.32
C GLY A 127 -1.39 -10.65 24.79
N GLU A 128 -0.43 -11.35 24.21
CA GLU A 128 0.74 -10.75 23.57
C GLU A 128 0.43 -10.41 22.11
N THR A 129 0.69 -9.17 21.70
CA THR A 129 0.57 -8.72 20.31
C THR A 129 1.81 -7.95 19.90
N THR A 130 2.24 -8.12 18.65
CA THR A 130 3.35 -7.38 18.05
C THR A 130 2.83 -6.45 16.96
N PHE A 131 3.14 -5.17 17.08
CA PHE A 131 2.87 -4.15 16.08
C PHE A 131 4.17 -3.69 15.44
N ARG A 132 4.25 -3.76 14.11
CA ARG A 132 5.43 -3.34 13.35
C ARG A 132 5.12 -2.09 12.55
N TYR A 133 6.10 -1.20 12.55
CA TYR A 133 6.04 0.08 11.86
C TYR A 133 7.35 0.34 11.15
N ALA A 134 7.28 1.09 10.06
CA ALA A 134 8.46 1.64 9.41
C ALA A 134 8.23 3.12 9.16
N VAL A 135 9.28 3.91 9.35
CA VAL A 135 9.32 5.33 9.00
C VAL A 135 10.43 5.53 8.00
N GLY A 136 10.14 6.19 6.90
CA GLY A 136 11.12 6.56 5.89
C GLY A 136 11.07 8.03 5.53
N SER A 137 12.20 8.56 5.09
CA SER A 137 12.28 9.93 4.58
C SER A 137 13.26 10.07 3.41
N ALA A 138 12.95 11.04 2.55
CA ALA A 138 13.78 11.44 1.42
C ALA A 138 13.50 12.90 1.04
N ALA A 139 14.53 13.63 0.59
CA ALA A 139 14.37 14.98 0.07
C ALA A 139 13.69 14.95 -1.31
N GLY A 140 12.64 15.75 -1.49
CA GLY A 140 11.94 15.93 -2.78
C GLY A 140 11.36 14.65 -3.43
N ALA A 141 11.19 13.56 -2.67
CA ALA A 141 10.64 12.32 -3.22
C ALA A 141 9.14 12.42 -3.46
N GLU A 142 8.62 11.72 -4.47
CA GLU A 142 7.18 11.64 -4.67
C GLU A 142 6.52 10.87 -3.49
N PRO A 143 5.49 11.43 -2.83
CA PRO A 143 4.92 10.85 -1.60
C PRO A 143 4.39 9.42 -1.73
N ARG A 144 3.75 9.08 -2.85
CA ARG A 144 3.15 7.76 -3.06
C ARG A 144 4.22 6.71 -3.33
N GLU A 145 5.24 7.04 -4.10
CA GLU A 145 6.41 6.21 -4.35
C GLU A 145 7.14 5.92 -3.03
N LEU A 146 7.40 6.97 -2.23
CA LEU A 146 8.03 6.81 -0.92
C LEU A 146 7.18 5.94 0.02
N GLY A 147 5.87 6.20 0.09
CA GLY A 147 4.93 5.42 0.90
C GLY A 147 4.99 3.92 0.58
N GLN A 148 4.91 3.59 -0.71
CA GLN A 148 5.02 2.21 -1.16
C GLN A 148 6.41 1.60 -0.88
N ALA A 149 7.49 2.35 -1.06
CA ALA A 149 8.85 1.87 -0.77
C ALA A 149 9.06 1.58 0.73
N VAL A 150 8.49 2.41 1.62
CA VAL A 150 8.51 2.15 3.07
C VAL A 150 7.69 0.89 3.40
N ALA A 151 6.50 0.74 2.82
CA ALA A 151 5.65 -0.43 3.04
C ALA A 151 6.22 -1.74 2.46
N ALA A 152 7.01 -1.69 1.39
CA ALA A 152 7.56 -2.87 0.71
C ALA A 152 8.31 -3.83 1.65
N GLY A 153 8.99 -3.31 2.69
CA GLY A 153 9.64 -4.15 3.69
C GLY A 153 8.69 -5.04 4.53
N PHE A 154 7.38 -4.80 4.46
CA PHE A 154 6.34 -5.61 5.10
C PHE A 154 5.49 -6.40 4.10
N THR A 155 5.29 -5.86 2.89
CA THR A 155 4.36 -6.44 1.90
C THR A 155 5.07 -7.32 0.87
N ASP A 156 6.36 -7.06 0.62
CA ASP A 156 7.11 -7.66 -0.49
C ASP A 156 8.20 -8.57 0.10
N ALA A 157 7.80 -9.78 0.51
CA ALA A 157 8.70 -10.72 1.16
C ALA A 157 9.88 -11.09 0.25
N PHE A 158 11.10 -10.85 0.75
CA PHE A 158 12.31 -11.30 0.08
C PHE A 158 12.51 -12.80 0.29
N VAL A 159 12.45 -13.58 -0.78
CA VAL A 159 12.64 -15.03 -0.75
C VAL A 159 14.08 -15.33 -1.16
N ALA A 160 14.86 -15.87 -0.22
CA ALA A 160 16.21 -16.34 -0.48
C ALA A 160 16.25 -17.87 -0.56
N VAL A 161 16.89 -18.41 -1.60
CA VAL A 161 17.10 -19.85 -1.78
C VAL A 161 18.60 -20.12 -1.99
N PRO A 162 19.24 -20.97 -1.18
CA PRO A 162 20.63 -21.34 -1.40
C PRO A 162 20.77 -22.18 -2.67
N LEU A 163 21.72 -21.83 -3.52
CA LEU A 163 22.08 -22.62 -4.70
C LEU A 163 23.27 -23.53 -4.37
N THR A 164 23.18 -24.80 -4.79
CA THR A 164 24.19 -25.84 -4.47
C THR A 164 25.00 -26.29 -5.69
N GLY A 165 24.76 -25.69 -6.86
CA GLY A 165 25.50 -26.02 -8.08
C GLY A 165 26.93 -25.46 -8.10
N GLU A 166 27.78 -26.07 -8.91
CA GLU A 166 29.12 -25.55 -9.22
C GLU A 166 29.05 -24.57 -10.41
N GLY A 167 29.72 -23.43 -10.29
CA GLY A 167 29.75 -22.39 -11.33
C GLY A 167 29.09 -21.07 -10.91
N ALA A 168 29.46 -19.99 -11.59
CA ALA A 168 28.86 -18.67 -11.35
C ALA A 168 27.45 -18.61 -11.95
N VAL A 169 26.51 -18.00 -11.21
CA VAL A 169 25.19 -17.66 -11.76
C VAL A 169 25.37 -16.49 -12.74
N ALA A 170 24.99 -16.72 -14.00
CA ALA A 170 25.03 -15.72 -15.05
C ALA A 170 23.68 -15.66 -15.80
N PRO A 171 23.06 -14.48 -15.92
CA PRO A 171 23.48 -13.22 -15.30
C PRO A 171 23.26 -13.22 -13.77
N PRO A 172 24.02 -12.43 -13.01
CA PRO A 172 23.87 -12.33 -11.55
C PRO A 172 22.57 -11.64 -11.13
N GLU A 173 21.94 -10.90 -12.04
CA GLU A 173 20.66 -10.23 -11.86
C GLU A 173 19.83 -10.39 -13.14
N ASP A 174 18.55 -10.68 -12.97
CA ASP A 174 17.57 -10.69 -14.06
C ASP A 174 16.22 -10.14 -13.58
N ARG A 175 15.42 -9.65 -14.51
CA ARG A 175 14.07 -9.11 -14.25
C ARG A 175 13.06 -9.81 -15.14
N TYR A 176 12.27 -10.69 -14.55
CA TYR A 176 11.26 -11.45 -15.29
C TYR A 176 10.10 -10.59 -15.82
N ALA A 177 9.71 -9.53 -15.10
CA ALA A 177 8.71 -8.60 -15.60
C ALA A 177 9.03 -7.19 -15.13
N THR A 178 8.83 -6.21 -16.02
CA THR A 178 9.08 -4.80 -15.71
C THR A 178 7.97 -3.92 -16.24
N VAL A 179 7.72 -2.83 -15.52
CA VAL A 179 6.94 -1.68 -15.96
C VAL A 179 7.78 -0.43 -15.75
N ASP A 180 7.58 0.60 -16.58
CA ASP A 180 8.44 1.79 -16.69
C ASP A 180 7.89 3.02 -15.95
N HIS A 181 6.99 2.82 -14.98
CA HIS A 181 6.39 3.91 -14.22
C HIS A 181 6.51 3.65 -12.71
N PRO A 182 7.06 4.58 -11.91
CA PRO A 182 7.37 4.35 -10.49
C PRO A 182 6.13 4.07 -9.63
N LEU A 183 4.97 4.58 -10.03
CA LEU A 183 3.68 4.35 -9.36
C LEU A 183 2.87 3.17 -9.91
N VAL A 184 3.38 2.43 -10.88
CA VAL A 184 2.73 1.20 -11.37
C VAL A 184 3.60 0.02 -11.01
N ARG A 185 3.00 -1.02 -10.45
CA ARG A 185 3.72 -2.22 -10.01
C ARG A 185 3.10 -3.46 -10.64
N VAL A 186 3.95 -4.45 -10.90
CA VAL A 186 3.50 -5.81 -11.18
C VAL A 186 3.07 -6.43 -9.86
N ALA A 187 1.76 -6.51 -9.63
CA ALA A 187 1.19 -6.99 -8.38
C ALA A 187 1.20 -8.52 -8.30
N ALA A 188 1.02 -9.21 -9.43
CA ALA A 188 1.08 -10.66 -9.53
C ALA A 188 1.32 -11.11 -10.97
N ILE A 189 1.90 -12.30 -11.10
CA ILE A 189 2.03 -13.03 -12.36
C ILE A 189 1.58 -14.46 -12.12
N GLY A 190 0.82 -15.03 -13.05
CA GLY A 190 0.42 -16.43 -12.99
C GLY A 190 0.07 -16.99 -14.35
N PRO A 191 -0.17 -18.32 -14.43
CA PRO A 191 -0.73 -18.90 -15.64
C PRO A 191 -2.11 -18.31 -15.92
N SER A 192 -2.42 -18.10 -17.20
CA SER A 192 -3.77 -17.71 -17.60
C SER A 192 -4.77 -18.82 -17.29
N ARG A 193 -6.01 -18.44 -16.99
CA ARG A 193 -7.14 -19.35 -16.82
C ARG A 193 -8.01 -19.44 -18.08
N ARG A 194 -7.62 -18.76 -19.16
CA ARG A 194 -8.42 -18.56 -20.39
C ARG A 194 -7.65 -18.88 -21.68
N GLY A 195 -6.59 -19.67 -21.59
CA GLY A 195 -5.89 -20.19 -22.78
C GLY A 195 -4.79 -19.28 -23.33
N HIS A 196 -4.36 -18.27 -22.56
CA HIS A 196 -3.12 -17.54 -22.80
C HIS A 196 -1.95 -18.19 -22.06
N ASP A 197 -0.71 -17.75 -22.30
CA ASP A 197 0.43 -18.29 -21.56
C ASP A 197 0.46 -17.76 -20.11
N LEU A 198 0.25 -16.45 -19.94
CA LEU A 198 0.29 -15.79 -18.64
C LEU A 198 -0.85 -14.78 -18.47
N VAL A 199 -1.12 -14.44 -17.22
CA VAL A 199 -1.79 -13.21 -16.82
C VAL A 199 -0.87 -12.43 -15.88
N VAL A 200 -0.69 -11.14 -16.19
CA VAL A 200 0.05 -10.17 -15.38
C VAL A 200 -0.93 -9.17 -14.81
N TYR A 201 -0.91 -8.97 -13.50
CA TYR A 201 -1.75 -7.99 -12.82
C TYR A 201 -0.93 -6.74 -12.51
N LEU A 202 -1.39 -5.59 -12.97
CA LEU A 202 -0.78 -4.30 -12.68
C LEU A 202 -1.64 -3.52 -11.70
N SER A 203 -1.02 -2.91 -10.70
CA SER A 203 -1.65 -1.99 -9.77
C SER A 203 -1.03 -0.61 -9.87
N SER A 204 -1.85 0.43 -9.92
CA SER A 204 -1.43 1.84 -9.99
C SER A 204 -1.72 2.57 -8.68
N ALA A 205 -0.74 3.32 -8.20
CA ALA A 205 -0.92 4.37 -7.21
C ALA A 205 -1.00 5.77 -7.84
N ALA A 206 -0.92 5.89 -9.17
CA ALA A 206 -0.96 7.18 -9.85
C ALA A 206 -2.33 7.87 -9.66
N PRO A 207 -2.37 9.21 -9.51
CA PRO A 207 -3.61 9.98 -9.34
C PRO A 207 -4.39 10.16 -10.65
N ALA A 208 -3.78 9.81 -11.79
CA ALA A 208 -4.38 9.88 -13.12
C ALA A 208 -4.10 8.57 -13.88
N PRO A 209 -4.87 8.27 -14.95
CA PRO A 209 -4.54 7.17 -15.84
C PRO A 209 -3.13 7.34 -16.43
N VAL A 210 -2.38 6.26 -16.50
CA VAL A 210 -1.02 6.23 -17.06
C VAL A 210 -0.89 5.08 -18.04
N THR A 211 -0.20 5.32 -19.15
CA THR A 211 0.18 4.27 -20.10
C THR A 211 1.60 3.83 -19.78
N VAL A 212 1.80 2.54 -19.56
CA VAL A 212 3.09 1.94 -19.20
C VAL A 212 3.53 0.92 -20.23
N SER A 213 4.84 0.70 -20.33
CA SER A 213 5.46 -0.37 -21.09
C SER A 213 5.63 -1.61 -20.20
N LEU A 214 4.76 -2.61 -20.36
CA LEU A 214 4.93 -3.92 -19.71
C LEU A 214 5.85 -4.81 -20.55
N ARG A 215 6.95 -5.28 -19.96
CA ARG A 215 7.86 -6.26 -20.58
C ARG A 215 7.81 -7.57 -19.82
N VAL A 216 7.76 -8.68 -20.57
CA VAL A 216 7.87 -10.06 -20.09
C VAL A 216 8.67 -10.86 -21.15
N PRO A 217 9.60 -11.77 -20.77
CA PRO A 217 10.33 -12.58 -21.71
C PRO A 217 9.43 -13.33 -22.69
N GLY A 218 9.69 -13.11 -23.98
CA GLY A 218 8.95 -13.72 -25.08
C GLY A 218 7.61 -13.08 -25.40
N LEU A 219 7.21 -11.97 -24.76
CA LEU A 219 5.92 -11.31 -25.04
C LEU A 219 5.77 -11.00 -26.54
N ALA A 220 4.75 -11.60 -27.16
CA ALA A 220 4.40 -11.39 -28.57
C ALA A 220 3.03 -10.71 -28.73
N ARG A 221 2.06 -11.09 -27.91
CA ARG A 221 0.71 -10.47 -27.90
C ARG A 221 0.27 -10.24 -26.47
N ALA A 222 -0.52 -9.19 -26.27
CA ALA A 222 -1.12 -8.88 -24.99
C ALA A 222 -2.54 -8.32 -25.17
N ALA A 223 -3.40 -8.57 -24.19
CA ALA A 223 -4.72 -7.97 -24.12
C ALA A 223 -5.08 -7.59 -22.68
N VAL A 224 -5.82 -6.49 -22.51
CA VAL A 224 -6.27 -6.02 -21.20
C VAL A 224 -7.73 -6.38 -21.01
N GLY A 225 -8.11 -6.83 -19.82
CA GLY A 225 -9.51 -7.07 -19.48
C GLY A 225 -9.76 -7.11 -17.99
N THR A 226 -10.89 -7.72 -17.61
CA THR A 226 -11.26 -7.88 -16.20
C THR A 226 -10.29 -8.80 -15.47
N SER A 227 -10.28 -8.76 -14.13
CA SER A 227 -9.47 -9.66 -13.30
C SER A 227 -9.78 -11.15 -13.46
N LEU A 228 -10.86 -11.49 -14.20
CA LEU A 228 -11.26 -12.85 -14.56
C LEU A 228 -10.90 -13.20 -16.02
N GLU A 229 -10.08 -12.37 -16.67
CA GLU A 229 -9.63 -12.53 -18.05
C GLU A 229 -10.81 -12.54 -19.05
N ARG A 230 -11.81 -11.69 -18.78
CA ARG A 230 -12.96 -11.45 -19.67
C ARG A 230 -12.87 -10.08 -20.32
N ASP A 231 -13.61 -9.92 -21.42
CA ASP A 231 -13.73 -8.66 -22.17
C ASP A 231 -12.36 -8.13 -22.62
N LEU A 232 -11.51 -9.07 -23.08
CA LEU A 232 -10.13 -8.81 -23.45
C LEU A 232 -10.07 -7.92 -24.69
N THR A 233 -9.41 -6.77 -24.54
CA THR A 233 -9.11 -5.84 -25.63
C THR A 233 -7.62 -5.92 -25.94
N PRO A 234 -7.22 -6.32 -27.17
CA PRO A 234 -5.81 -6.35 -27.56
C PRO A 234 -5.14 -4.99 -27.37
N VAL A 235 -3.89 -5.00 -26.91
CA VAL A 235 -3.06 -3.81 -26.82
C VAL A 235 -1.88 -3.89 -27.78
N ALA A 236 -1.35 -2.72 -28.15
CA ALA A 236 -0.17 -2.67 -29.01
C ALA A 236 1.01 -3.37 -28.31
N ALA A 237 1.62 -4.33 -29.00
CA ALA A 237 2.80 -5.04 -28.56
C ALA A 237 3.88 -5.01 -29.64
N ALA A 238 5.08 -4.57 -29.27
CA ALA A 238 6.25 -4.51 -30.15
C ALA A 238 7.53 -4.65 -29.31
N ASP A 239 8.58 -5.24 -29.87
CA ASP A 239 9.91 -5.36 -29.24
C ASP A 239 9.86 -5.92 -27.81
N GLY A 240 9.03 -6.95 -27.59
CA GLY A 240 8.86 -7.62 -26.30
C GLY A 240 8.15 -6.77 -25.23
N ALA A 241 7.47 -5.70 -25.62
CA ALA A 241 6.75 -4.81 -24.73
C ALA A 241 5.29 -4.61 -25.16
N ALA A 242 4.39 -4.51 -24.20
CA ALA A 242 2.99 -4.13 -24.42
C ALA A 242 2.70 -2.74 -23.82
N ALA A 243 2.03 -1.88 -24.57
CA ALA A 243 1.55 -0.59 -24.08
C ALA A 243 0.22 -0.76 -23.34
N VAL A 244 0.23 -0.62 -22.01
CA VAL A 244 -0.93 -0.89 -21.14
C VAL A 244 -1.36 0.39 -20.44
N THR A 245 -2.60 0.82 -20.65
CA THR A 245 -3.20 1.92 -19.88
C THR A 245 -3.77 1.40 -18.57
N VAL A 246 -3.26 1.91 -17.45
CA VAL A 246 -3.75 1.61 -16.10
C VAL A 246 -4.52 2.82 -15.57
N PRO A 247 -5.78 2.67 -15.11
CA PRO A 247 -6.54 3.76 -14.52
C PRO A 247 -5.88 4.35 -13.25
N ALA A 248 -6.29 5.55 -12.87
CA ALA A 248 -5.92 6.16 -11.59
C ALA A 248 -6.30 5.25 -10.41
N GLY A 249 -5.35 4.91 -9.52
CA GLY A 249 -5.59 3.95 -8.44
C GLY A 249 -5.95 2.52 -8.92
N GLY A 250 -5.88 2.27 -10.22
CA GLY A 250 -6.51 1.14 -10.86
C GLY A 250 -5.76 -0.18 -10.71
N PHE A 251 -6.47 -1.26 -10.99
CA PHE A 251 -5.93 -2.62 -11.07
C PHE A 251 -6.38 -3.22 -12.40
N VAL A 252 -5.44 -3.71 -13.20
CA VAL A 252 -5.73 -4.28 -14.53
C VAL A 252 -5.10 -5.65 -14.69
N ALA A 253 -5.79 -6.54 -15.39
CA ALA A 253 -5.26 -7.83 -15.81
C ALA A 253 -4.83 -7.74 -17.28
N VAL A 254 -3.61 -8.17 -17.55
CA VAL A 254 -3.00 -8.21 -18.88
C VAL A 254 -2.73 -9.67 -19.21
N THR A 255 -3.47 -10.25 -20.14
CA THR A 255 -3.11 -11.57 -20.69
C THR A 255 -1.92 -11.40 -21.62
N VAL A 256 -1.00 -12.37 -21.60
CA VAL A 256 0.22 -12.36 -22.40
C VAL A 256 0.35 -13.71 -23.11
N ASP A 257 0.48 -13.65 -24.43
CA ASP A 257 0.91 -14.78 -25.26
C ASP A 257 2.36 -14.57 -25.67
N LYS A 258 3.16 -15.61 -25.48
CA LYS A 258 4.58 -15.62 -25.84
C LYS A 258 4.76 -16.09 -27.27
N GLY A 259 5.77 -15.54 -27.95
CA GLY A 259 6.26 -16.06 -29.22
C GLY A 259 6.90 -17.42 -29.01
N GLN A 260 6.97 -18.24 -30.07
CA GLN A 260 7.88 -19.39 -30.05
C GLN A 260 9.32 -18.89 -29.90
N PRO A 261 10.17 -19.60 -29.13
CA PRO A 261 11.57 -19.23 -28.94
C PRO A 261 12.36 -19.21 -30.25
#